data_AF-A0A7G8E2X4-F1
#
_entry.id   AF-A0A7G8E2X4-F1
#
_cell.length_a   1.000
_cell.length_b   1.000
_cell.length_c   1.000
_cell.angle_alpha   90.00
_cell.angle_beta   90.00
_cell.angle_gamma   90.00
#
_symmetry.space_group_name_H-M   'P 1'
#
loop_
_entity.id
_entity.type
_entity.pdbx_description
1 polymer ?
#
loop_
_entity_poly.entity_id
_entity_poly.type
_entity_poly.pdbx_seq_one_letter_code
_entity_poly.pdbx_strand_id
1 'polypeptide(L)'
;MHPPEQLLQGLSVTLQHLGWRKTDSGVYRFRCPYCQHDSHAPGYIHKGYLHPEKGSPGRWRFKCHRCGMATTLLDFVREHAAHLLLPSPKVLEVSSPEAVDACGDVERFTRLPPQKGISDTLWRSQNLPRHLYRGNSRIISDEHY
;
A
#
# COMPACT_ATOMS: atom_id res chain seq x y z
N MET A 1 9.06 -1.46 18.82
CA MET A 1 7.73 -1.78 18.28
C MET A 1 6.80 -0.64 18.68
N HIS A 2 6.16 0.03 17.74
CA HIS A 2 5.20 1.09 18.06
C HIS A 2 4.02 0.51 18.86
N PRO A 3 3.52 1.22 19.88
CA PRO A 3 2.31 0.79 20.58
C PRO A 3 1.13 0.74 19.58
N PRO A 4 0.25 -0.25 19.68
CA PRO A 4 -0.85 -0.44 18.73
C PRO A 4 -1.77 0.79 18.66
N GLU A 5 -1.92 1.53 19.75
CA GLU A 5 -2.68 2.77 19.81
C GLU A 5 -2.11 3.85 18.88
N GLN A 6 -0.78 3.97 18.80
CA GLN A 6 -0.12 4.94 17.91
C GLN A 6 -0.35 4.56 16.43
N LEU A 7 -0.32 3.27 16.12
CA LEU A 7 -0.63 2.77 14.78
C LEU A 7 -2.09 3.05 14.41
N LEU A 8 -3.04 2.80 15.33
CA LEU A 8 -4.46 3.08 15.11
C LEU A 8 -4.72 4.58 14.93
N GLN A 9 -4.01 5.43 15.66
CA GLN A 9 -4.10 6.88 15.50
C GLN A 9 -3.58 7.31 14.13
N GLY A 10 -2.42 6.81 13.71
CA GLY A 10 -1.87 7.09 12.37
C GLY A 10 -2.82 6.61 11.25
N LEU A 11 -3.35 5.40 11.38
CA LEU A 11 -4.33 4.86 10.44
C LEU A 11 -5.60 5.70 10.35
N SER A 12 -6.05 6.29 11.47
CA SER A 12 -7.23 7.16 11.47
C SER A 12 -7.08 8.37 10.57
N VAL A 13 -5.86 8.89 10.46
CA VAL A 13 -5.51 10.00 9.56
C VAL A 13 -5.37 9.49 8.13
N THR A 14 -4.58 8.43 7.91
CA THR A 14 -4.33 7.89 6.56
C THR A 14 -5.61 7.42 5.87
N LEU A 15 -6.52 6.79 6.62
CA LEU A 15 -7.74 6.17 6.09
C LEU A 15 -9.00 6.99 6.37
N GLN A 16 -8.86 8.28 6.71
CA GLN A 16 -10.01 9.17 6.94
C GLN A 16 -10.96 9.21 5.75
N HIS A 17 -10.42 9.20 4.53
CA HIS A 17 -11.17 9.20 3.27
C HIS A 17 -12.05 7.94 3.09
N LEU A 18 -11.74 6.83 3.76
CA LEU A 18 -12.55 5.60 3.78
C LEU A 18 -13.69 5.66 4.82
N GLY A 19 -13.93 6.83 5.42
CA GLY A 19 -14.96 7.03 6.43
C GLY A 19 -14.63 6.31 7.74
N TRP A 20 -13.38 6.44 8.17
CA TRP A 20 -12.91 5.90 9.45
C TRP A 20 -13.73 6.45 10.62
N ARG A 21 -14.34 5.55 11.41
CA ARG A 21 -15.05 5.91 12.63
C ARG A 21 -14.77 4.91 13.75
N LYS A 22 -14.55 5.41 14.95
CA LYS A 22 -14.50 4.60 16.17
C LYS A 22 -15.93 4.37 16.69
N THR A 23 -16.20 3.17 17.16
CA THR A 23 -17.44 2.77 17.83
C THR A 23 -17.20 2.74 19.34
N ASP A 24 -18.25 2.94 20.13
CA ASP A 24 -18.17 2.93 21.60
C ASP A 24 -17.63 1.61 22.17
N SER A 25 -17.80 0.51 21.43
CA SER A 25 -17.25 -0.81 21.73
C SER A 25 -15.73 -0.94 21.56
N GLY A 26 -15.04 0.14 21.18
CA GLY A 26 -13.60 0.11 20.88
C GLY A 26 -13.24 -0.49 19.52
N VAL A 27 -14.25 -0.75 18.67
CA VAL A 27 -14.06 -1.25 17.29
C VAL A 27 -14.05 -0.08 16.31
N TYR A 28 -13.12 -0.10 15.36
CA TYR A 28 -13.07 0.88 14.27
C TYR A 28 -13.76 0.32 13.02
N ARG A 29 -14.63 1.11 12.40
CA ARG A 29 -15.37 0.77 11.18
C ARG A 29 -14.99 1.72 10.05
N PHE A 30 -14.81 1.19 8.84
CA PHE A 30 -14.43 1.94 7.65
C PHE A 30 -14.78 1.15 6.37
N ARG A 31 -14.65 1.81 5.21
CA ARG A 31 -14.75 1.13 3.91
C ARG A 31 -13.53 0.25 3.70
N CYS A 32 -13.75 -0.98 3.20
CA CYS A 32 -12.65 -1.91 2.96
C CYS A 32 -11.74 -1.41 1.83
N PRO A 33 -10.42 -1.23 2.04
CA PRO A 33 -9.50 -0.77 0.99
C PRO A 33 -9.24 -1.81 -0.10
N TYR A 34 -9.50 -3.09 0.19
CA TYR A 34 -9.28 -4.20 -0.76
C TYR A 34 -10.40 -4.37 -1.77
N CYS A 35 -11.65 -4.15 -1.37
CA CYS A 35 -12.81 -4.41 -2.23
C CYS A 35 -13.62 -3.16 -2.56
N GLN A 36 -13.19 -1.98 -2.06
CA GLN A 36 -13.67 -0.62 -2.36
C GLN A 36 -15.12 -0.58 -2.89
N HIS A 37 -16.04 -1.07 -2.06
CA HIS A 37 -17.38 -1.33 -2.54
C HIS A 37 -18.21 -0.05 -2.55
N ASP A 38 -18.60 0.40 -3.75
CA ASP A 38 -19.55 1.48 -3.98
C ASP A 38 -20.99 0.98 -3.86
N SER A 39 -21.37 0.50 -2.67
CA SER A 39 -22.76 0.12 -2.45
C SER A 39 -23.54 1.39 -2.18
N HIS A 40 -24.39 1.78 -3.15
CA HIS A 40 -25.43 2.80 -2.98
C HIS A 40 -26.46 2.44 -1.89
N ALA A 41 -26.37 1.26 -1.26
CA ALA A 41 -27.23 0.83 -0.18
C ALA A 41 -26.87 1.55 1.15
N PRO A 42 -27.77 2.36 1.72
CA PRO A 42 -27.48 3.26 2.85
C PRO A 42 -27.13 2.55 4.17
N GLY A 43 -27.39 1.24 4.30
CA GLY A 43 -27.12 0.48 5.53
C GLY A 43 -25.77 -0.25 5.59
N TYR A 44 -25.01 -0.29 4.49
CA TYR A 44 -23.92 -1.25 4.32
C TYR A 44 -22.59 -0.66 3.84
N ILE A 45 -22.41 0.64 4.05
CA ILE A 45 -21.27 1.41 3.55
C ILE A 45 -19.95 0.98 4.23
N HIS A 46 -19.96 0.70 5.54
CA HIS A 46 -18.76 0.31 6.28
C HIS A 46 -18.77 -1.21 6.54
N LYS A 47 -17.95 -1.94 5.78
CA LYS A 47 -17.81 -3.41 5.87
C LYS A 47 -16.46 -3.86 6.42
N GLY A 48 -15.49 -2.95 6.54
CA GLY A 48 -14.20 -3.19 7.16
C GLY A 48 -14.23 -2.84 8.63
N TYR A 49 -13.65 -3.71 9.46
CA TYR A 49 -13.60 -3.56 10.91
C TYR A 49 -12.19 -3.84 11.41
N LEU A 50 -11.70 -3.00 12.32
CA LEU A 50 -10.50 -3.23 13.13
C LEU A 50 -10.93 -3.40 14.57
N HIS A 51 -10.62 -4.56 15.15
CA HIS A 51 -11.03 -4.91 16.51
C HIS A 51 -9.86 -5.57 17.28
N PRO A 52 -9.84 -5.46 18.62
CA PRO A 52 -8.89 -6.20 19.42
C PRO A 52 -9.14 -7.71 19.32
N GLU A 53 -8.08 -8.49 19.40
CA GLU A 53 -8.15 -9.95 19.40
C GLU A 53 -8.56 -10.47 20.78
N LYS A 54 -9.58 -11.33 20.82
CA LYS A 54 -10.06 -11.91 22.09
C LYS A 54 -8.95 -12.77 22.71
N GLY A 55 -8.65 -12.54 23.98
CA GLY A 55 -7.63 -13.29 24.72
C GLY A 55 -6.19 -12.91 24.41
N SER A 56 -5.95 -11.87 23.61
CA SER A 56 -4.59 -11.36 23.33
C SER A 56 -4.58 -9.83 23.39
N PRO A 57 -4.42 -9.24 24.60
CA PRO A 57 -4.36 -7.79 24.74
C PRO A 57 -3.22 -7.21 23.90
N GLY A 58 -3.48 -6.07 23.24
CA GLY A 58 -2.52 -5.41 22.35
C GLY A 58 -2.46 -5.99 20.93
N ARG A 59 -3.11 -7.13 20.64
CA ARG A 59 -3.26 -7.62 19.26
C ARG A 59 -4.55 -7.11 18.66
N TRP A 60 -4.46 -6.66 17.42
CA TRP A 60 -5.57 -6.12 16.65
C TRP A 60 -5.63 -6.83 15.31
N ARG A 61 -6.86 -7.03 14.82
CA ARG A 61 -7.11 -7.67 13.53
C ARG A 61 -8.09 -6.87 12.70
N PHE A 62 -7.79 -6.80 11.42
CA PHE A 62 -8.70 -6.31 10.40
C PHE A 62 -9.57 -7.47 9.90
N LYS A 63 -10.85 -7.21 9.65
CA LYS A 63 -11.77 -8.12 8.97
C LYS A 63 -12.75 -7.35 8.10
N CYS A 64 -12.94 -7.81 6.87
CA CYS A 64 -14.01 -7.37 6.00
C CYS A 64 -15.17 -8.39 5.99
N HIS A 65 -16.38 -7.95 6.32
CA HIS A 65 -17.58 -8.79 6.24
C HIS A 65 -18.07 -9.05 4.80
N ARG A 66 -17.56 -8.33 3.80
CA ARG A 66 -17.99 -8.47 2.41
C ARG A 66 -17.08 -9.40 1.61
N CYS A 67 -15.78 -9.06 1.50
CA CYS A 67 -14.81 -9.87 0.74
C CYS A 67 -14.13 -10.96 1.58
N GLY A 68 -14.37 -11.01 2.89
CA GLY A 68 -13.77 -12.01 3.78
C GLY A 68 -12.30 -11.78 4.12
N MET A 69 -11.65 -10.77 3.54
CA MET A 69 -10.25 -10.44 3.85
C MET A 69 -10.06 -10.18 5.34
N ALA A 70 -9.05 -10.83 5.93
CA ALA A 70 -8.66 -10.66 7.31
C ALA A 70 -7.14 -10.64 7.42
N THR A 71 -6.60 -9.67 8.15
CA THR A 71 -5.15 -9.47 8.31
C THR A 71 -4.83 -8.99 9.71
N THR A 72 -3.57 -9.15 10.14
CA THR A 72 -3.10 -8.58 11.41
C THR A 72 -2.95 -7.07 11.29
N LEU A 73 -2.98 -6.34 12.40
CA LEU A 73 -2.75 -4.88 12.37
C LEU A 73 -1.41 -4.51 11.73
N LEU A 74 -0.34 -5.25 12.01
CA LEU A 74 0.98 -4.94 11.46
C LEU A 74 1.01 -5.11 9.95
N ASP A 75 0.44 -6.20 9.43
CA ASP A 75 0.38 -6.43 7.98
C ASP A 75 -0.52 -5.40 7.30
N PHE A 76 -1.65 -5.07 7.92
CA PHE A 76 -2.54 -4.03 7.45
C PHE A 76 -1.84 -2.66 7.38
N VAL A 77 -1.05 -2.29 8.40
CA VAL A 77 -0.27 -1.05 8.39
C VAL A 77 0.82 -1.09 7.32
N ARG A 78 1.52 -2.23 7.14
CA ARG A 78 2.54 -2.35 6.09
C ARG A 78 1.97 -2.10 4.69
N GLU A 79 0.75 -2.56 4.43
CA GLU A 79 0.12 -2.43 3.12
C GLU A 79 -0.46 -1.03 2.88
N HIS A 80 -1.14 -0.45 3.87
CA HIS A 80 -1.93 0.78 3.66
C HIS A 80 -1.30 2.04 4.26
N ALA A 81 -0.33 1.89 5.16
CA ALA A 81 0.28 3.00 5.89
C ALA A 81 1.73 2.69 6.29
N ALA A 82 2.55 2.18 5.35
CA ALA A 82 3.93 1.76 5.59
C ALA A 82 4.80 2.85 6.25
N HIS A 83 4.51 4.12 5.94
CA HIS A 83 5.18 5.29 6.52
C HIS A 83 5.05 5.37 8.05
N LEU A 84 4.03 4.76 8.66
CA LEU A 84 3.87 4.69 10.12
C LEU A 84 4.83 3.71 10.79
N LEU A 85 5.48 2.82 10.03
CA LEU A 85 6.42 1.82 10.54
C LEU A 85 7.88 2.26 10.38
N LEU A 86 8.12 3.29 9.57
CA LEU A 86 9.45 3.86 9.44
C LEU A 86 9.69 4.78 10.63
N PRO A 87 10.88 4.71 11.25
CA PRO A 87 11.35 5.82 12.06
C PRO A 87 11.42 7.02 11.12
N SER A 88 10.56 8.02 11.36
CA SER A 88 10.62 9.27 10.61
C SER A 88 12.08 9.71 10.51
N PRO A 89 12.63 9.98 9.32
CA PRO A 89 13.89 10.70 9.25
C PRO A 89 13.63 12.01 9.98
N LYS A 90 14.30 12.22 11.13
CA LYS A 90 14.32 13.52 11.79
C LYS A 90 14.59 14.53 10.70
N VAL A 91 13.61 15.36 10.43
CA VAL A 91 13.68 16.46 9.48
C VAL A 91 14.90 17.27 9.90
N LEU A 92 16.00 17.12 9.15
CA LEU A 92 17.02 18.14 9.09
C LEU A 92 16.31 19.33 8.45
N GLU A 93 15.84 20.24 9.30
CA GLU A 93 15.64 21.63 8.92
C GLU A 93 16.91 22.09 8.22
N VAL A 94 16.86 22.23 6.90
CA VAL A 94 17.74 23.13 6.19
C VAL A 94 16.85 24.22 5.64
N SER A 95 16.83 25.31 6.39
CA SER A 95 16.29 26.60 6.02
C SER A 95 16.82 26.97 4.63
N SER A 96 15.91 27.29 3.71
CA SER A 96 16.26 28.09 2.53
C SER A 96 16.81 29.45 3.00
N PRO A 97 17.83 29.98 2.32
CA PRO A 97 17.54 31.21 1.58
C PRO A 97 18.08 31.21 0.15
N GLU A 98 17.54 32.18 -0.59
CA GLU A 98 17.53 32.43 -2.02
C GLU A 98 18.87 32.46 -2.78
N ALA A 99 18.72 32.11 -4.07
CA ALA A 99 19.38 32.58 -5.30
C ALA A 99 20.74 33.34 -5.24
N VAL A 100 21.74 32.79 -5.95
CA VAL A 100 22.70 33.58 -6.74
C VAL A 100 23.10 32.85 -8.03
N ASP A 101 23.40 33.66 -9.03
CA ASP A 101 23.53 33.46 -10.47
C ASP A 101 24.88 32.85 -10.93
N ALA A 102 24.91 32.43 -12.20
CA ALA A 102 26.04 32.27 -13.12
C ALA A 102 26.89 30.96 -13.19
N CYS A 103 26.75 30.31 -14.36
CA CYS A 103 27.73 29.70 -15.26
C CYS A 103 28.80 28.69 -14.79
N GLY A 104 28.81 27.54 -15.48
CA GLY A 104 30.06 26.98 -16.04
C GLY A 104 30.47 25.56 -15.63
N ASP A 105 29.96 24.58 -16.37
CA ASP A 105 30.71 23.46 -16.98
C ASP A 105 31.25 22.26 -16.13
N VAL A 106 31.12 21.09 -16.78
CA VAL A 106 31.81 19.79 -16.64
C VAL A 106 31.32 18.72 -15.62
N GLU A 107 30.73 17.66 -16.23
CA GLU A 107 30.67 16.23 -15.85
C GLU A 107 29.90 15.79 -14.58
N ARG A 108 29.05 14.76 -14.60
CA ARG A 108 29.28 13.42 -15.16
C ARG A 108 27.94 12.68 -15.25
N PHE A 109 27.37 12.54 -16.44
CA PHE A 109 26.23 11.63 -16.65
C PHE A 109 26.73 10.19 -16.57
N THR A 110 26.37 9.47 -15.52
CA THR A 110 26.45 8.00 -15.52
C THR A 110 25.35 7.48 -16.44
N ARG A 111 25.62 7.47 -17.75
CA ARG A 111 24.78 6.76 -18.72
C ARG A 111 24.95 5.27 -18.45
N LEU A 112 23.90 4.62 -17.94
CA LEU A 112 23.82 3.16 -17.95
C LEU A 112 23.96 2.69 -19.41
N PRO A 113 24.69 1.61 -19.68
CA PRO A 113 24.82 1.09 -21.02
C PRO A 113 23.43 0.71 -21.57
N PRO A 114 23.18 0.88 -22.87
CA PRO A 114 21.94 0.45 -23.48
C PRO A 114 21.80 -1.06 -23.24
N GLN A 115 20.73 -1.45 -22.56
CA GLN A 115 20.47 -2.86 -22.31
C GLN A 115 20.33 -3.56 -23.66
N LYS A 116 21.33 -4.39 -24.00
CA LYS A 116 21.20 -5.41 -25.03
C LYS A 116 19.95 -6.22 -24.70
N GLY A 117 18.99 -6.22 -25.62
CA GLY A 117 17.73 -6.92 -25.49
C GLY A 117 17.96 -8.35 -25.03
N ILE A 118 17.40 -8.67 -23.87
CA ILE A 118 17.38 -10.01 -23.33
C ILE A 118 16.38 -10.77 -24.21
N SER A 119 16.86 -11.73 -25.00
CA SER A 119 15.99 -12.50 -25.88
C SER A 119 15.02 -13.36 -25.07
N ASP A 120 13.73 -13.35 -25.45
CA ASP A 120 12.61 -14.07 -24.85
C ASP A 120 12.76 -15.60 -24.71
N THR A 121 13.84 -16.16 -25.27
CA THR A 121 14.11 -17.60 -25.34
C THR A 121 14.70 -18.20 -24.06
N LEU A 122 15.14 -17.40 -23.08
CA LEU A 122 15.64 -17.91 -21.79
C LEU A 122 14.54 -18.18 -20.74
N TRP A 123 13.29 -17.76 -20.99
CA TRP A 123 12.17 -17.95 -20.05
C TRP A 123 11.44 -19.29 -20.20
N ARG A 124 11.81 -20.12 -21.18
CA ARG A 124 11.19 -21.43 -21.43
C ARG A 124 11.97 -22.59 -20.84
N SER A 125 12.63 -22.41 -19.69
CA SER A 125 13.03 -23.56 -18.88
C SER A 125 11.79 -24.07 -18.12
N GLN A 126 11.45 -25.32 -18.39
CA GLN A 126 10.26 -26.01 -17.90
C GLN A 126 10.27 -26.08 -16.36
N ASN A 127 9.13 -25.73 -15.74
CA ASN A 127 8.80 -25.77 -14.30
C ASN A 127 8.78 -24.45 -13.50
N LEU A 128 8.30 -23.35 -14.09
CA LEU A 128 7.83 -22.19 -13.30
C LEU A 128 6.30 -22.25 -13.11
N PRO A 129 5.78 -22.16 -11.87
CA PRO A 129 4.35 -22.13 -11.59
C PRO A 129 3.63 -20.97 -12.30
N ARG A 130 2.48 -21.26 -12.92
CA ARG A 130 1.68 -20.29 -13.69
C ARG A 130 1.33 -19.00 -12.93
N HIS A 131 1.30 -19.03 -11.60
CA HIS A 131 0.96 -17.85 -10.80
C HIS A 131 2.08 -16.78 -10.74
N LEU A 132 3.29 -17.09 -11.21
CA LEU A 132 4.41 -16.13 -11.26
C LEU A 132 4.49 -15.37 -12.59
N TYR A 133 3.72 -15.75 -13.61
CA TYR A 133 3.55 -14.94 -14.82
C TYR A 133 2.61 -13.76 -14.53
N ARG A 134 3.16 -12.64 -14.06
CA ARG A 134 2.52 -11.32 -14.23
C ARG A 134 3.06 -10.68 -15.50
N GLY A 135 2.61 -11.21 -16.64
CA GLY A 135 2.80 -10.62 -17.96
C GLY A 135 1.59 -9.76 -18.33
N ASN A 136 1.87 -8.50 -18.66
CA ASN A 136 1.01 -7.48 -19.25
C ASN A 136 -0.18 -8.01 -20.09
N SER A 137 -1.42 -7.68 -19.72
CA SER A 137 -2.64 -7.98 -20.50
C SER A 137 -2.90 -6.92 -21.60
N ARG A 138 -1.90 -6.64 -22.42
CA ARG A 138 -2.07 -5.88 -23.67
C ARG A 138 -1.33 -6.61 -24.79
N ILE A 139 -2.02 -6.70 -25.93
CA ILE A 139 -1.66 -7.38 -27.19
C ILE A 139 -2.24 -8.80 -27.30
N ILE A 140 -3.54 -8.87 -27.57
CA ILE A 140 -4.07 -9.68 -28.68
C ILE A 140 -4.99 -8.72 -29.45
N SER A 141 -4.37 -7.91 -30.30
CA SER A 141 -5.04 -7.38 -31.49
C SER A 141 -4.62 -8.28 -32.65
N ASP A 142 -5.57 -8.44 -33.57
CA ASP A 142 -5.46 -8.89 -34.95
C ASP A 142 -5.52 -10.39 -35.31
N GLU A 143 -6.69 -10.69 -35.89
CA GLU A 143 -6.90 -11.17 -37.27
C GLU A 143 -6.74 -12.65 -37.65
N HIS A 144 -7.71 -13.01 -38.51
CA HIS A 144 -7.79 -14.09 -39.48
C HIS A 144 -8.10 -15.51 -38.98
N TYR A 145 -9.36 -15.92 -39.16
CA TYR A 145 -9.75 -16.78 -40.28
C TYR A 145 -11.20 -16.49 -40.71
#